data_AF-A0A1G1NHV3-F1
#
_entry.id   AF-A0A1G1NHV3-F1
#
_cell.length_a   1.000
_cell.length_b   1.000
_cell.length_c   1.000
_cell.angle_alpha   90.00
_cell.angle_beta   90.00
_cell.angle_gamma   90.00
#
_symmetry.space_group_name_H-M   'P 1'
#
loop_
_entity.id
_entity.type
_entity.pdbx_description
1 polymer ?
#
loop_
_entity_poly.entity_id
_entity_poly.type
_entity_poly.pdbx_seq_one_letter_code
_entity_poly.pdbx_strand_id
1 'polypeptide(L)'
;MRRDGAWGGWAAGLVCGTVIVLSARAEAADSCVECHKAFESNVSAPTQVMDHDIHIQRGLSCADCHGGDPAAADQAAAMAPPPDASAEGGSAPTGAGPGPTT
;
A
#
# COMPACT_ATOMS: atom_id res chain seq x y z
N MET A 1 -55.92 -15.54 -49.92
CA MET A 1 -55.79 -14.09 -49.63
C MET A 1 -54.79 -13.93 -48.50
N ARG A 2 -53.69 -13.22 -48.80
CA ARG A 2 -52.78 -12.43 -47.94
C ARG A 2 -52.35 -13.03 -46.58
N ARG A 3 -51.17 -13.67 -46.60
CA ARG A 3 -50.27 -13.76 -45.43
C ARG A 3 -49.27 -12.61 -45.55
N ASP A 4 -49.65 -11.46 -45.02
CA ASP A 4 -48.76 -10.34 -44.71
C ASP A 4 -48.21 -10.67 -43.30
N GLY A 5 -46.92 -10.93 -43.05
CA GLY A 5 -45.80 -10.04 -43.29
C GLY A 5 -45.49 -9.28 -41.99
N ALA A 6 -44.65 -9.83 -41.10
CA ALA A 6 -43.96 -9.09 -40.02
C ALA A 6 -42.98 -10.01 -39.26
N TRP A 7 -41.88 -10.39 -39.89
CA TRP A 7 -40.64 -10.74 -39.18
C TRP A 7 -39.82 -9.46 -39.12
N GLY A 8 -39.88 -8.73 -38.02
CA GLY A 8 -39.19 -7.45 -37.93
C GLY A 8 -39.04 -6.96 -36.49
N GLY A 9 -37.79 -6.87 -36.04
CA GLY A 9 -37.36 -5.79 -35.16
C GLY A 9 -37.52 -6.02 -33.65
N TRP A 10 -36.73 -6.92 -33.07
CA TRP A 10 -36.31 -6.80 -31.66
C TRP A 10 -34.79 -6.73 -31.59
N ALA A 11 -34.21 -5.81 -32.35
CA ALA A 11 -32.82 -5.41 -32.23
C ALA A 11 -32.80 -3.92 -31.91
N ALA A 12 -33.15 -3.56 -30.68
CA ALA A 12 -32.97 -2.19 -30.20
C ALA A 12 -32.89 -2.16 -28.67
N GLY A 13 -31.65 -2.09 -28.19
CA GLY A 13 -31.29 -1.11 -27.16
C GLY A 13 -31.67 -1.42 -25.73
N LEU A 14 -30.88 -2.26 -25.06
CA LEU A 14 -30.69 -2.17 -23.61
C LEU A 14 -29.23 -2.47 -23.25
N VAL A 15 -28.30 -1.73 -23.87
CA VAL A 15 -26.97 -1.50 -23.27
C VAL A 15 -27.13 -0.31 -22.33
N CYS A 16 -27.84 -0.53 -21.21
CA CYS A 16 -27.90 0.45 -20.12
C CYS A 16 -26.51 0.51 -19.50
N GLY A 17 -25.83 1.63 -19.73
CA GLY A 17 -24.40 1.80 -19.57
C GLY A 17 -23.87 1.46 -18.18
N THR A 18 -23.02 0.44 -18.12
CA THR A 18 -22.02 0.33 -17.07
C THR A 18 -20.94 1.36 -17.33
N VAL A 19 -21.06 2.53 -16.71
CA VAL A 19 -19.92 3.45 -16.55
C VAL A 19 -18.94 2.78 -15.59
N ILE A 20 -17.97 2.06 -16.14
CA ILE A 20 -16.86 1.51 -15.36
C ILE A 20 -15.95 2.70 -15.01
N VAL A 21 -16.12 3.25 -13.81
CA VAL A 21 -15.20 4.24 -13.26
C VAL A 21 -13.92 3.51 -12.86
N LEU A 22 -12.92 3.54 -13.73
CA LEU A 22 -11.57 3.09 -13.41
C LEU A 22 -10.93 4.13 -12.48
N SER A 23 -11.09 3.94 -11.18
CA SER A 23 -10.32 4.70 -10.19
C SER A 23 -8.89 4.17 -10.16
N ALA A 24 -8.00 4.82 -10.91
CA ALA A 24 -6.57 4.61 -10.76
C ALA A 24 -6.16 5.12 -9.37
N ARG A 25 -5.72 4.20 -8.51
CA ARG A 25 -5.05 4.56 -7.26
C ARG A 25 -3.64 4.97 -7.65
N ALA A 26 -3.30 6.24 -7.47
CA ALA A 26 -1.90 6.62 -7.54
C ALA A 26 -1.22 5.94 -6.36
N GLU A 27 -0.36 4.96 -6.63
CA GLU A 27 0.57 4.43 -5.63
C GLU A 27 1.42 5.62 -5.18
N ALA A 28 1.29 6.02 -3.92
CA ALA A 28 2.14 7.05 -3.35
C ALA A 28 3.59 6.60 -3.45
N ALA A 29 4.52 7.53 -3.69
CA ALA A 29 5.94 7.20 -3.66
C ALA A 29 6.29 6.64 -2.28
N ASP A 30 6.76 5.40 -2.23
CA ASP A 30 7.23 4.73 -1.02
C ASP A 30 8.74 4.47 -1.13
N SER A 31 9.52 5.25 -0.39
CA SER A 31 10.98 5.13 -0.33
C SER A 31 11.47 4.06 0.65
N CYS A 32 10.58 3.49 1.46
CA CYS A 32 10.94 2.62 2.58
C CYS A 32 11.56 1.33 2.06
N VAL A 33 10.90 0.62 1.14
CA VAL A 33 11.38 -0.68 0.63
C VAL A 33 12.72 -0.53 -0.10
N GLU A 34 12.83 0.43 -1.02
CA GLU A 34 14.05 0.66 -1.80
C GLU A 34 15.26 0.96 -0.91
N CYS A 35 15.09 1.83 0.09
CA CYS A 35 16.16 2.16 1.04
C CYS A 35 16.47 0.98 1.97
N HIS A 36 15.45 0.34 2.55
CA HIS A 36 15.66 -0.71 3.54
C HIS A 36 16.12 -2.05 2.96
N LYS A 37 15.85 -2.31 1.69
CA LYS A 37 16.36 -3.49 0.96
C LYS A 37 17.87 -3.42 0.71
N ALA A 38 18.46 -2.22 0.75
CA ALA A 38 19.90 -2.01 0.56
C ALA A 38 20.76 -2.35 1.80
N PHE A 39 20.15 -2.62 2.97
CA PHE A 39 20.91 -2.95 4.19
C PHE A 39 21.18 -4.45 4.31
N GLU A 40 22.45 -4.82 4.46
CA GLU A 40 22.92 -6.20 4.67
C GLU A 40 22.73 -6.59 6.16
N SER A 41 21.52 -6.91 6.58
CA SER A 41 21.23 -7.42 7.94
C SER A 41 19.86 -8.07 8.06
N ASN A 42 19.61 -8.72 9.20
CA ASN A 42 18.32 -9.32 9.57
C ASN A 42 17.13 -8.34 9.57
N VAL A 43 17.37 -7.02 9.55
CA VAL A 43 16.31 -6.01 9.40
C VAL A 43 15.84 -5.81 7.95
N SER A 44 16.52 -6.37 6.95
CA SER A 44 16.08 -6.34 5.54
C SER A 44 15.17 -7.51 5.15
N ALA A 45 14.98 -8.49 6.03
CA ALA A 45 14.17 -9.67 5.69
C ALA A 45 12.73 -9.32 5.26
N PRO A 46 12.01 -8.38 5.91
CA PRO A 46 10.69 -7.96 5.45
C PRO A 46 10.73 -7.34 4.05
N THR A 47 11.69 -6.47 3.76
CA THR A 47 11.76 -5.75 2.47
C THR A 47 12.13 -6.63 1.29
N GLN A 48 12.72 -7.80 1.54
CA GLN A 48 12.98 -8.79 0.49
C GLN A 48 11.70 -9.52 0.02
N VAL A 49 10.67 -9.58 0.86
CA VAL A 49 9.44 -10.33 0.59
C VAL A 49 8.17 -9.47 0.53
N MET A 50 8.27 -8.19 0.91
CA MET A 50 7.13 -7.28 1.06
C MET A 50 6.31 -7.09 -0.23
N ASP A 51 6.97 -7.10 -1.39
CA ASP A 51 6.35 -6.95 -2.72
C ASP A 51 5.30 -8.03 -3.03
N HIS A 52 5.30 -9.14 -2.28
CA HIS A 52 4.38 -10.27 -2.44
C HIS A 52 3.47 -10.51 -1.24
N ASP A 53 3.54 -9.65 -0.23
CA ASP A 53 2.83 -9.85 1.02
C ASP A 53 1.38 -9.35 0.97
N ILE A 54 0.52 -9.97 1.79
CA ILE A 54 -0.91 -9.65 1.83
C ILE A 54 -1.18 -8.23 2.32
N HIS A 55 -0.33 -7.63 3.15
CA HIS A 55 -0.52 -6.29 3.68
C HIS A 55 -0.50 -5.25 2.55
N ILE A 56 0.54 -5.27 1.70
CA ILE A 56 0.63 -4.39 0.52
C ILE A 56 -0.49 -4.67 -0.48
N GLN A 57 -0.85 -5.95 -0.71
CA GLN A 57 -1.99 -6.30 -1.57
C GLN A 57 -3.33 -5.76 -1.07
N ARG A 58 -3.43 -5.42 0.22
CA ARG A 58 -4.61 -4.80 0.83
C ARG A 58 -4.47 -3.30 1.03
N GLY A 59 -3.40 -2.70 0.50
CA GLY A 59 -3.15 -1.27 0.56
C GLY A 59 -2.63 -0.79 1.91
N LEU A 60 -2.03 -1.68 2.71
CA LEU A 60 -1.25 -1.30 3.89
C LEU A 60 0.23 -1.16 3.48
N SER A 61 0.78 0.02 3.73
CA SER A 61 2.17 0.41 3.51
C SER A 61 3.05 0.15 4.74
N CYS A 62 4.36 0.37 4.61
CA CYS A 62 5.30 0.30 5.72
C CYS A 62 4.94 1.29 6.84
N ALA A 63 4.54 2.50 6.46
CA ALA A 63 4.20 3.58 7.38
C ALA A 63 2.91 3.32 8.18
N ASP A 64 2.00 2.50 7.68
CA ASP A 64 0.77 2.14 8.41
C ASP A 64 1.05 1.35 9.71
N CYS A 65 2.22 0.71 9.80
CA CYS A 65 2.68 0.00 11.00
C CYS A 65 3.87 0.68 11.69
N HIS A 66 4.83 1.21 10.93
CA HIS A 66 6.07 1.79 11.46
C HIS A 66 6.03 3.31 11.65
N GLY A 67 5.04 4.00 11.08
CA GLY A 67 4.98 5.47 11.04
C GLY A 67 5.97 6.09 10.06
N GLY A 68 6.21 7.39 10.20
CA GLY A 68 7.10 8.15 9.33
C GLY A 68 6.43 8.71 8.07
N ASP A 69 7.23 9.35 7.22
CA ASP A 69 6.81 9.91 5.93
C ASP A 69 7.43 9.11 4.78
N PRO A 70 6.68 8.21 4.11
CA PRO A 70 7.22 7.38 3.03
C PRO A 70 7.65 8.18 1.80
N ALA A 71 7.17 9.41 1.64
CA ALA A 71 7.51 10.31 0.55
C ALA A 71 8.76 11.17 0.83
N ALA A 72 9.27 11.18 2.07
CA ALA A 72 10.43 11.96 2.43
C ALA A 72 11.73 11.28 1.95
N ALA A 73 12.60 12.06 1.28
CA ALA A 73 13.93 11.59 0.88
C ALA A 73 14.97 11.71 2.00
N ASP A 74 14.72 12.54 3.01
CA ASP A 74 15.57 12.67 4.19
C ASP A 74 15.24 11.57 5.19
N GLN A 75 16.25 10.85 5.67
CA GLN A 75 16.06 9.72 6.58
C GLN A 75 15.40 10.14 7.90
N ALA A 76 15.76 11.30 8.45
CA ALA A 76 15.21 11.76 9.72
C ALA A 76 13.72 12.11 9.59
N ALA A 77 13.33 12.75 8.49
CA ALA A 77 11.93 12.97 8.17
C ALA A 77 11.17 11.67 7.87
N ALA A 78 11.76 10.76 7.10
CA ALA A 78 11.13 9.50 6.71
C ALA A 78 10.86 8.58 7.89
N MET A 79 11.70 8.61 8.94
CA MET A 79 11.57 7.77 10.14
C MET A 79 11.16 8.58 11.38
N ALA A 80 10.68 9.81 11.21
CA ALA A 80 10.27 10.63 12.33
C ALA A 80 9.15 9.95 13.12
N PRO A 81 9.22 9.95 14.46
CA PRO A 81 8.10 9.50 15.27
C PRO A 81 6.86 10.36 14.97
N PRO A 82 5.64 9.81 15.12
CA PRO A 82 4.44 10.61 14.95
C PRO A 82 4.45 11.79 15.94
N PRO A 83 3.79 12.92 15.59
CA PRO A 83 3.90 14.17 16.33
C PRO A 83 3.43 14.10 17.80
N ASP A 84 2.73 13.03 18.20
CA ASP A 84 2.32 12.73 19.59
C ASP A 84 3.31 11.83 20.35
N ALA A 85 4.16 11.04 19.67
CA ALA A 85 5.18 10.22 20.32
C ALA A 85 6.30 11.04 20.98
N SER A 86 6.45 12.33 20.65
CA SER A 86 7.40 13.24 21.29
C SER A 86 6.80 14.10 22.42
N ALA A 87 5.47 14.11 22.57
CA ALA A 87 4.78 14.90 23.60
C ALA A 87 4.72 14.18 24.95
N GLU A 88 4.78 12.85 24.92
CA GLU A 88 4.91 12.02 26.12
C GLU A 88 6.40 11.89 26.44
N GLY A 89 6.90 12.61 27.45
CA GLY A 89 8.26 12.44 28.00
C GLY A 89 8.47 11.08 28.67
N GLY A 90 8.27 9.99 27.92
CA GLY A 90 8.42 8.61 28.34
C GLY A 90 9.79 8.08 27.97
N SER A 91 10.59 7.79 28.98
CA SER A 91 11.89 7.12 28.92
C SER A 91 11.97 6.08 27.80
N ALA A 92 12.98 6.23 26.93
CA ALA A 92 13.41 5.16 26.04
C ALA A 92 13.58 3.86 26.85
N PRO A 93 13.17 2.68 26.34
CA PRO A 93 13.50 1.43 27.01
C PRO A 93 15.02 1.25 26.96
N THR A 94 15.68 1.51 28.09
CA THR A 94 17.05 1.04 28.35
C THR A 94 17.00 -0.48 28.46
N GLY A 95 16.98 -1.16 27.32
CA GLY A 95 16.68 -2.59 27.25
C GLY A 95 17.10 -3.27 25.96
N ALA A 96 18.08 -2.74 25.23
CA ALA A 96 18.84 -3.53 24.27
C ALA A 96 19.87 -4.38 25.04
N GLY A 97 19.41 -5.49 25.62
CA GLY A 97 20.33 -6.56 26.03
C GLY A 97 20.94 -7.20 24.77
N PRO A 98 22.19 -7.71 24.83
CA PRO A 98 22.73 -8.47 23.72
C PRO A 98 21.86 -9.72 23.50
N GLY A 99 21.25 -9.83 22.33
CA GLY A 99 20.46 -11.01 21.95
C GLY A 99 21.32 -12.29 21.99
N PRO A 100 20.70 -13.47 22.15
CA PRO A 100 21.44 -14.72 22.20
C PRO A 100 22.18 -14.96 20.88
N THR A 101 23.49 -15.16 20.98
CA THR A 101 24.29 -15.76 19.91
C THR A 101 23.93 -17.24 19.83
N THR A 102 23.16 -17.63 18.82
CA THR A 102 23.05 -19.02 18.36
C THR A 102 23.37 -19.08 16.88
#